data_AF-A0A563EEL5-F1
#
_entry.id   AF-A0A563EEL5-F1
#
_cell.length_a   1.000
_cell.length_b   1.000
_cell.length_c   1.000
_cell.angle_alpha   90.00
_cell.angle_beta   90.00
_cell.angle_gamma   90.00
#
_symmetry.space_group_name_H-M   'P 1'
#
loop_
_entity.id
_entity.type
_entity.pdbx_description
1 polymer ?
#
loop_
_entity_poly.entity_id
_entity_poly.type
_entity_poly.pdbx_seq_one_letter_code
_entity_poly.pdbx_strand_id
1 'polypeptide(L)'
;MCQVILCLDVGSTWTKGALLSPTGELVATAQHPTTQGEVLDGIDALGASLGPYDEILACSSAGGGLRLAVVGQERVVSAEAGYRVALSAGARVVFVSAGPVDVRALRDSRPDLVLLVGGTDGGDESVLLDNARRLAKVAMPIVLAGNASAQEEALDILSGRKVEATANVLPDVGELNPDPARRAIRSAFLQHVIGGKGLSRGPRFRNLVRAVTPDAVLAGVSRLAAQDREGAVVVVDVGGATTDVYSAVSTVDSEGLERTVALPPDRRTVEGDLGMRWSAPGVVAEALAERLITDATELEGEARKRAEDVAWIPDEPSVDLKLASLAAILAVRRHLRLVDDQLGPQGAGLLVLSGGVFRHAPSVAVVEEALRADPVLRPILRTARVTVDENYVLAPAGLLAETGRTEVADGLLGSHFPV
;
A
#
# COMPACT_ATOMS: atom_id res chain seq x y z
N MET A 1 -29.38 6.94 -13.37
CA MET A 1 -29.01 6.23 -14.62
C MET A 1 -28.05 5.12 -14.23
N CYS A 2 -28.26 3.91 -14.74
CA CYS A 2 -27.34 2.78 -14.55
C CYS A 2 -26.07 3.07 -15.37
N GLN A 3 -24.94 3.33 -14.71
CA GLN A 3 -23.69 3.75 -15.34
C GLN A 3 -22.71 2.58 -15.44
N VAL A 4 -22.11 2.40 -16.62
CA VAL A 4 -20.96 1.50 -16.83
C VAL A 4 -19.71 2.21 -16.32
N ILE A 5 -18.94 1.52 -15.47
CA ILE A 5 -17.81 2.11 -14.75
C ILE A 5 -16.51 1.46 -15.24
N LEU A 6 -15.55 2.30 -15.64
CA LEU A 6 -14.17 1.87 -15.88
C LEU A 6 -13.33 2.11 -14.62
N CYS A 7 -12.93 1.04 -13.95
CA CYS A 7 -11.96 1.09 -12.87
C CYS A 7 -10.53 0.95 -13.43
N LEU A 8 -9.62 1.84 -13.05
CA LEU A 8 -8.24 1.88 -13.50
C LEU A 8 -7.26 1.77 -12.33
N ASP A 9 -6.22 0.95 -12.48
CA ASP A 9 -5.03 0.95 -11.64
C ASP A 9 -3.81 1.32 -12.48
N VAL A 10 -3.25 2.51 -12.24
CA VAL A 10 -2.07 3.01 -12.93
C VAL A 10 -0.82 2.65 -12.13
N GLY A 11 -0.23 1.50 -12.45
CA GLY A 11 1.01 1.01 -11.86
C GLY A 11 2.27 1.58 -12.52
N SER A 12 3.44 1.33 -11.92
CA SER A 12 4.72 1.75 -12.49
C SER A 12 5.10 1.05 -13.81
N THR A 13 4.64 -0.19 -14.00
CA THR A 13 4.92 -1.00 -15.20
C THR A 13 3.68 -1.17 -16.08
N TRP A 14 2.53 -1.38 -15.46
CA TRP A 14 1.28 -1.70 -16.15
C TRP A 14 0.16 -0.79 -15.66
N THR A 15 -0.65 -0.30 -16.60
CA THR A 15 -1.97 0.27 -16.34
C THR A 15 -2.99 -0.81 -16.60
N LYS A 16 -3.80 -1.14 -15.59
CA LYS A 16 -4.83 -2.18 -15.66
C LYS A 16 -6.21 -1.54 -15.64
N GLY A 17 -7.15 -2.11 -16.39
CA GLY A 17 -8.54 -1.66 -16.41
C GLY A 17 -9.52 -2.79 -16.26
N ALA A 18 -10.59 -2.53 -15.52
CA ALA A 18 -11.75 -3.38 -15.37
C ALA A 18 -12.99 -2.56 -15.74
N LEU A 19 -13.71 -3.00 -16.77
CA LEU A 19 -14.98 -2.43 -17.18
C LEU A 19 -16.11 -3.19 -16.47
N LEU A 20 -16.97 -2.45 -15.77
CA LEU A 20 -17.99 -3.00 -14.88
C LEU A 20 -19.38 -2.56 -15.30
N SER A 21 -20.31 -3.49 -15.26
CA SER A 21 -21.72 -3.18 -15.41
C SER A 21 -22.24 -2.40 -14.18
N PRO A 22 -23.40 -1.72 -14.30
CA PRO A 22 -24.05 -1.03 -13.19
C PRO A 22 -24.37 -1.93 -11.99
N THR A 23 -24.43 -3.26 -12.18
CA THR A 23 -24.73 -4.25 -11.13
C THR A 23 -23.48 -4.93 -10.58
N GLY A 24 -22.28 -4.52 -11.01
CA GLY A 24 -21.00 -5.06 -10.54
C GLY A 24 -20.49 -6.27 -11.33
N GLU A 25 -21.11 -6.61 -12.46
CA GLU A 25 -20.59 -7.67 -13.35
C GLU A 25 -19.33 -7.17 -14.07
N LEU A 26 -18.28 -8.00 -14.07
CA LEU A 26 -17.08 -7.74 -14.83
C LEU A 26 -17.31 -7.98 -16.33
N VAL A 27 -17.40 -6.90 -17.10
CA VAL A 27 -17.67 -6.94 -18.54
C VAL A 27 -16.40 -7.26 -19.32
N ALA A 28 -15.28 -6.61 -18.99
CA ALA A 28 -14.01 -6.79 -19.66
C ALA A 28 -12.83 -6.34 -18.79
N THR A 29 -11.67 -6.95 -19.00
CA THR A 29 -10.40 -6.49 -18.45
C THR A 29 -9.36 -6.29 -19.55
N ALA A 30 -8.45 -5.37 -19.33
CA ALA A 30 -7.33 -5.11 -20.21
C ALA A 30 -6.15 -4.58 -19.41
N GLN A 31 -4.96 -4.68 -20.00
CA GLN A 31 -3.76 -4.04 -19.47
C GLN A 31 -2.96 -3.42 -20.60
N HIS A 32 -2.29 -2.31 -20.30
CA HIS A 32 -1.43 -1.59 -21.22
C HIS A 32 -0.12 -1.24 -20.49
N PRO A 33 1.06 -1.33 -21.12
CA PRO A 33 2.29 -0.84 -20.51
C PRO A 33 2.14 0.62 -20.09
N THR A 34 2.52 0.95 -18.86
CA THR A 34 2.39 2.34 -18.38
C THR A 34 3.23 3.26 -19.25
N THR A 35 2.57 4.22 -19.89
CA THR A 35 3.23 5.10 -20.86
C THR A 35 4.05 6.15 -20.12
N GLN A 36 5.38 6.07 -20.25
CA GLN A 36 6.29 7.00 -19.60
C GLN A 36 6.21 8.40 -20.22
N GLY A 37 6.21 9.45 -19.38
CA GLY A 37 6.15 10.84 -19.83
C GLY A 37 4.75 11.37 -20.16
N GLU A 38 3.80 10.49 -20.50
CA GLU A 38 2.37 10.83 -20.61
C GLU A 38 1.48 9.59 -20.40
N VAL A 39 1.11 9.32 -19.14
CA VAL A 39 0.28 8.16 -18.77
C VAL A 39 -1.14 8.20 -19.34
N LEU A 40 -1.64 9.40 -19.70
CA LEU A 40 -2.98 9.55 -20.25
C LEU A 40 -3.12 8.88 -21.62
N ASP A 41 -2.06 8.84 -22.42
CA ASP A 41 -2.08 8.16 -23.72
C ASP A 41 -2.34 6.66 -23.55
N GLY A 42 -1.72 6.04 -22.53
CA GLY A 42 -1.94 4.64 -22.18
C GLY A 42 -3.34 4.38 -21.62
N ILE A 43 -3.88 5.31 -20.82
CA ILE A 43 -5.26 5.24 -20.31
C ILE A 43 -6.27 5.33 -21.45
N ASP A 44 -6.09 6.29 -22.37
CA ASP A 44 -6.99 6.51 -23.50
C ASP A 44 -6.94 5.29 -24.46
N ALA A 45 -5.76 4.71 -24.71
CA ALA A 45 -5.61 3.48 -25.51
C ALA A 45 -6.28 2.25 -24.85
N LEU A 46 -6.14 2.10 -23.54
CA LEU A 46 -6.78 1.03 -22.77
C LEU A 46 -8.31 1.19 -22.74
N GLY A 47 -8.80 2.42 -22.54
CA GLY A 47 -10.25 2.69 -22.59
C GLY A 47 -10.85 2.34 -23.94
N ALA A 48 -10.16 2.66 -25.05
CA ALA A 48 -10.60 2.32 -26.39
C ALA A 48 -10.66 0.81 -26.66
N SER A 49 -9.84 -0.02 -26.00
CA SER A 49 -9.86 -1.47 -26.18
C SER A 49 -10.92 -2.19 -25.33
N LEU A 50 -11.34 -1.59 -24.22
CA LEU A 50 -12.34 -2.15 -23.29
C LEU A 50 -13.79 -1.89 -23.73
N GLY A 51 -14.05 -0.80 -24.45
CA GLY A 51 -15.38 -0.40 -24.90
C GLY A 51 -15.91 0.87 -24.20
N PRO A 52 -17.17 1.26 -24.46
CA PRO A 52 -17.73 2.49 -23.92
C PRO A 52 -17.99 2.41 -22.42
N TYR A 53 -17.74 3.53 -21.72
CA TYR A 53 -17.99 3.70 -20.29
C TYR A 53 -18.55 5.10 -20.00
N ASP A 54 -19.29 5.23 -18.89
CA ASP A 54 -19.91 6.49 -18.46
C ASP A 54 -19.04 7.24 -17.43
N GLU A 55 -18.25 6.51 -16.65
CA GLU A 55 -17.40 7.06 -15.59
C GLU A 55 -16.08 6.31 -15.46
N ILE A 56 -15.03 7.04 -15.05
CA ILE A 56 -13.75 6.47 -14.63
C ILE A 56 -13.55 6.63 -13.11
N LEU A 57 -13.18 5.53 -12.47
CA LEU A 57 -12.58 5.51 -11.13
C LEU A 57 -11.12 5.06 -11.26
N ALA A 58 -10.16 5.87 -10.81
CA ALA A 58 -8.75 5.52 -10.95
C ALA A 58 -8.02 5.53 -9.61
N CYS A 59 -7.15 4.55 -9.41
CA CYS A 59 -6.06 4.59 -8.44
C CYS A 59 -4.70 4.61 -9.15
N SER A 60 -3.66 5.01 -8.41
CA SER A 60 -2.29 5.03 -8.95
C SER A 60 -1.25 4.63 -7.91
N SER A 61 -0.28 3.86 -8.36
CA SER A 61 1.01 3.60 -7.70
C SER A 61 2.20 4.01 -8.58
N ALA A 62 1.95 4.46 -9.81
CA ALA A 62 2.96 5.03 -10.69
C ALA A 62 3.65 6.27 -10.08
N GLY A 63 4.94 6.42 -10.37
CA GLY A 63 5.81 7.45 -9.77
C GLY A 63 6.65 6.96 -8.59
N GLY A 64 6.45 5.71 -8.16
CA GLY A 64 7.23 5.09 -7.08
C GLY A 64 6.78 5.53 -5.69
N GLY A 65 7.18 4.76 -4.68
CA GLY A 65 6.76 4.94 -3.28
C GLY A 65 7.03 6.35 -2.76
N LEU A 66 6.15 6.81 -1.87
CA LEU A 66 6.24 8.13 -1.23
C LEU A 66 7.54 8.24 -0.42
N ARG A 67 8.41 9.18 -0.76
CA ARG A 67 9.63 9.50 0.01
C ARG A 67 9.27 10.52 1.08
N LEU A 68 9.22 10.09 2.34
CA LEU A 68 8.80 10.95 3.45
C LEU A 68 10.00 11.33 4.33
N ALA A 69 10.10 12.61 4.67
CA ALA A 69 11.00 13.07 5.73
C ALA A 69 10.21 13.26 7.02
N VAL A 70 10.75 12.81 8.15
CA VAL A 70 10.15 12.99 9.48
C VAL A 70 10.98 14.02 10.25
N VAL A 71 10.33 15.05 10.77
CA VAL A 71 10.94 16.07 11.62
C VAL A 71 10.18 16.07 12.95
N GLY A 72 10.81 15.55 13.99
CA GLY A 72 10.26 15.50 15.35
C GLY A 72 10.99 16.44 16.31
N GLN A 73 10.37 16.73 17.44
CA GLN A 73 10.92 17.59 18.49
C GLN A 73 12.11 16.97 19.22
N GLU A 74 12.07 15.67 19.46
CA GLU A 74 13.13 14.88 20.06
C GLU A 74 13.12 13.45 19.49
N ARG A 75 14.14 12.65 19.85
CA ARG A 75 14.44 11.40 19.14
C ARG A 75 13.57 10.22 19.57
N VAL A 76 13.34 10.05 20.86
CA VAL A 76 12.85 8.80 21.46
C VAL A 76 11.34 8.67 21.38
N VAL A 77 10.61 9.78 21.41
CA VAL A 77 9.14 9.81 21.45
C VAL A 77 8.59 10.39 20.15
N SER A 78 8.83 11.67 19.85
CA SER A 78 8.19 12.38 18.74
C SER A 78 8.72 11.99 17.36
N ALA A 79 10.04 11.95 17.14
CA ALA A 79 10.60 11.51 15.87
C ALA A 79 10.34 10.01 15.62
N GLU A 80 10.42 9.19 16.67
CA GLU A 80 10.08 7.76 16.60
C GLU A 80 8.59 7.54 16.30
N ALA A 81 7.69 8.30 16.93
CA ALA A 81 6.26 8.27 16.62
C ALA A 81 5.99 8.65 15.17
N GLY A 82 6.58 9.75 14.70
CA GLY A 82 6.49 10.17 13.29
C GLY A 82 7.07 9.13 12.33
N TYR A 83 8.16 8.47 12.70
CA TYR A 83 8.77 7.38 11.92
C TYR A 83 7.81 6.19 11.79
N ARG A 84 7.17 5.78 12.87
CA ARG A 84 6.17 4.69 12.86
C ARG A 84 4.93 5.04 12.04
N VAL A 85 4.45 6.29 12.14
CA VAL A 85 3.36 6.80 11.29
C VAL A 85 3.75 6.74 9.82
N ALA A 86 4.95 7.19 9.47
CA ALA A 86 5.45 7.18 8.10
C ALA A 86 5.51 5.76 7.52
N LEU A 87 6.07 4.80 8.26
CA LEU A 87 6.14 3.40 7.84
C LEU A 87 4.75 2.79 7.66
N SER A 88 3.85 3.03 8.61
CA SER A 88 2.48 2.52 8.53
C SER A 88 1.62 3.19 7.46
N ALA A 89 1.99 4.40 7.00
CA ALA A 89 1.43 5.03 5.81
C ALA A 89 2.03 4.48 4.49
N GLY A 90 2.90 3.46 4.55
CA GLY A 90 3.56 2.87 3.38
C GLY A 90 4.61 3.78 2.74
N ALA A 91 5.12 4.77 3.48
CA ALA A 91 6.14 5.68 2.97
C ALA A 91 7.55 5.13 3.18
N ARG A 92 8.43 5.37 2.22
CA ARG A 92 9.88 5.20 2.41
C ARG A 92 10.41 6.40 3.17
N VAL A 93 10.82 6.20 4.43
CA VAL A 93 11.46 7.26 5.20
C VAL A 93 12.88 7.49 4.67
N VAL A 94 13.13 8.69 4.14
CA VAL A 94 14.42 9.06 3.54
C VAL A 94 15.24 9.98 4.42
N PHE A 95 14.63 10.57 5.45
CA PHE A 95 15.26 11.48 6.38
C PHE A 95 14.50 11.50 7.70
N VAL A 96 15.23 11.50 8.82
CA VAL A 96 14.68 11.69 10.17
C VAL A 96 15.50 12.75 10.87
N SER A 97 14.85 13.75 11.43
CA SER A 97 15.44 14.76 12.30
C SER A 97 14.74 14.76 13.65
N ALA A 98 15.53 14.88 14.70
CA ALA A 98 15.09 15.08 16.06
C ALA A 98 15.66 16.41 16.54
N GLY A 99 14.80 17.32 16.98
CA GLY A 99 15.17 18.69 17.31
C GLY A 99 15.21 19.59 16.07
N PRO A 100 16.07 20.63 16.08
CA PRO A 100 16.11 21.59 14.98
C PRO A 100 16.59 20.97 13.67
N VAL A 101 15.78 21.09 12.61
CA VAL A 101 16.06 20.47 11.31
C VAL A 101 17.22 21.16 10.57
N ASP A 102 18.09 20.35 9.96
CA ASP A 102 19.03 20.81 8.94
C ASP A 102 18.35 20.78 7.57
N VAL A 103 18.00 21.97 7.08
CA VAL A 103 17.31 22.16 5.79
C VAL A 103 18.15 21.70 4.61
N ARG A 104 19.48 21.75 4.69
CA ARG A 104 20.37 21.30 3.61
C ARG A 104 20.34 19.79 3.52
N ALA A 105 20.59 19.10 4.64
CA ALA A 105 20.53 17.64 4.70
C ALA A 105 19.14 17.10 4.30
N LEU A 106 18.08 17.80 4.72
CA LEU A 106 16.71 17.49 4.30
C LEU A 106 16.57 17.55 2.77
N ARG A 107 17.03 18.62 2.10
CA ARG A 107 16.95 18.73 0.63
C ARG A 107 17.79 17.68 -0.08
N ASP A 108 18.99 17.38 0.43
CA ASP A 108 19.90 16.40 -0.15
C ASP A 108 19.29 14.98 -0.13
N SER A 109 18.43 14.69 0.87
CA SER A 109 17.66 13.44 0.95
C SER A 109 16.51 13.34 -0.07
N ARG A 110 16.17 14.42 -0.79
CA ARG A 110 15.11 14.50 -1.81
C ARG A 110 13.77 13.90 -1.37
N PRO A 111 13.13 14.39 -0.29
CA PRO A 111 11.81 13.93 0.11
C PRO A 111 10.73 14.47 -0.83
N ASP A 112 9.66 13.69 -1.03
CA ASP A 112 8.44 14.08 -1.72
C ASP A 112 7.51 14.89 -0.79
N LEU A 113 7.53 14.58 0.52
CA LEU A 113 6.68 15.15 1.57
C LEU A 113 7.47 15.26 2.88
N VAL A 114 7.13 16.22 3.75
CA VAL A 114 7.65 16.34 5.12
C VAL A 114 6.52 16.10 6.12
N LEU A 115 6.71 15.22 7.09
CA LEU A 115 5.89 15.09 8.28
C LEU A 115 6.56 15.87 9.42
N LEU A 116 5.95 16.97 9.85
CA LEU A 116 6.37 17.75 11.00
C LEU A 116 5.54 17.35 12.22
N VAL A 117 6.21 16.76 13.21
CA VAL A 117 5.59 16.23 14.44
C VAL A 117 6.08 17.05 15.63
N GLY A 118 5.17 17.38 16.54
CA GLY A 118 5.47 18.06 17.79
C GLY A 118 5.67 17.10 18.96
N GLY A 119 5.83 17.65 20.16
CA GLY A 119 5.66 16.93 21.42
C GLY A 119 4.18 16.76 21.77
N THR A 120 3.89 16.59 23.06
CA THR A 120 2.52 16.44 23.57
C THR A 120 1.70 17.72 23.40
N ASP A 121 0.38 17.59 23.38
CA ASP A 121 -0.51 18.75 23.38
C ASP A 121 -0.36 19.53 24.70
N GLY A 122 -0.26 20.86 24.59
CA GLY A 122 0.04 21.75 25.72
C GLY A 122 1.48 21.66 26.25
N GLY A 123 2.36 20.92 25.56
CA GLY A 123 3.79 20.81 25.86
C GLY A 123 4.63 21.96 25.30
N ASP A 124 5.94 21.75 25.19
CA ASP A 124 6.87 22.73 24.64
C ASP A 124 6.65 22.94 23.13
N GLU A 125 6.37 24.18 22.76
CA GLU A 125 6.04 24.63 21.40
C GLU A 125 7.28 25.07 20.60
N SER A 126 8.38 25.38 21.30
CA SER A 126 9.51 26.14 20.74
C SER A 126 10.17 25.43 19.56
N VAL A 127 10.39 24.12 19.66
CA VAL A 127 11.04 23.32 18.62
C VAL A 127 10.15 23.14 17.40
N LEU A 128 8.83 22.94 17.60
CA LEU A 128 7.87 22.84 16.50
C LEU A 128 7.86 24.14 15.69
N LEU A 129 7.79 25.28 16.36
CA LEU A 129 7.77 26.60 15.73
C LEU A 129 9.10 26.95 15.07
N ASP A 130 10.25 26.62 15.68
CA ASP A 130 11.56 26.79 15.04
C ASP A 130 11.67 25.95 13.76
N ASN A 131 11.24 24.69 13.80
CA ASN A 131 11.20 23.82 12.64
C ASN A 131 10.23 24.33 11.57
N ALA A 132 9.06 24.86 11.94
CA ALA A 132 8.14 25.50 11.01
C ALA A 132 8.83 26.67 10.27
N ARG A 133 9.56 27.54 10.96
CA ARG A 133 10.30 28.66 10.34
C ARG A 133 11.40 28.19 9.40
N ARG A 134 12.05 27.08 9.71
CA ARG A 134 13.07 26.46 8.83
C ARG A 134 12.44 25.83 7.59
N LEU A 135 11.35 25.10 7.77
CA LEU A 135 10.60 24.43 6.71
C LEU A 135 9.83 25.41 5.83
N ALA A 136 9.54 26.62 6.30
CA ALA A 136 9.04 27.72 5.48
C ALA A 136 9.98 28.09 4.32
N LYS A 137 11.20 27.51 4.25
CA LYS A 137 12.18 27.70 3.17
C LYS A 137 12.24 26.52 2.17
N VAL A 138 11.48 25.44 2.36
CA VAL A 138 11.47 24.29 1.45
C VAL A 138 10.21 24.27 0.59
N ALA A 139 10.28 23.66 -0.60
CA ALA A 139 9.17 23.62 -1.55
C ALA A 139 8.24 22.40 -1.36
N MET A 140 8.69 21.40 -0.60
CA MET A 140 7.94 20.17 -0.39
C MET A 140 6.66 20.48 0.40
N PRO A 141 5.54 19.81 0.10
CA PRO A 141 4.36 19.85 0.96
C PRO A 141 4.70 19.36 2.37
N ILE A 142 3.93 19.83 3.36
CA ILE A 142 4.14 19.54 4.78
C ILE A 142 2.85 18.99 5.37
N VAL A 143 2.91 17.85 6.04
CA VAL A 143 1.87 17.41 6.98
C VAL A 143 2.26 17.91 8.36
N LEU A 144 1.42 18.74 8.96
CA LEU A 144 1.62 19.29 10.30
C LEU A 144 0.77 18.49 11.29
N ALA A 145 1.43 17.64 12.09
CA ALA A 145 0.82 16.76 13.07
C ALA A 145 1.46 16.96 14.45
N GLY A 146 1.56 18.22 14.87
CA GLY A 146 2.19 18.61 16.13
C GLY A 146 1.21 19.24 17.11
N ASN A 147 1.76 19.66 18.25
CA ASN A 147 1.04 20.22 19.39
C ASN A 147 -0.09 21.17 18.98
N ALA A 148 -1.32 20.84 19.39
CA ALA A 148 -2.53 21.59 19.10
C ALA A 148 -2.42 23.08 19.48
N SER A 149 -1.74 23.42 20.58
CA SER A 149 -1.59 24.82 21.03
C SER A 149 -0.68 25.66 20.11
N ALA A 150 0.25 25.02 19.41
CA ALA A 150 1.19 25.67 18.50
C ALA A 150 0.79 25.57 17.02
N GLN A 151 -0.30 24.86 16.71
CA GLN A 151 -0.68 24.55 15.33
C GLN A 151 -1.07 25.81 14.53
N GLU A 152 -1.81 26.74 15.14
CA GLU A 152 -2.23 27.99 14.47
C GLU A 152 -1.02 28.85 14.11
N GLU A 153 -0.09 29.10 15.05
CA GLU A 153 1.13 29.87 14.77
C GLU A 153 2.01 29.16 13.73
N ALA A 154 2.14 27.83 13.81
CA ALA A 154 2.90 27.06 12.82
C ALA A 154 2.29 27.17 11.41
N LEU A 155 0.96 27.19 11.28
CA LEU A 155 0.27 27.40 10.01
C LEU A 155 0.51 28.80 9.46
N ASP A 156 0.47 29.83 10.31
CA ASP A 156 0.78 31.21 9.90
C ASP A 156 2.21 31.34 9.36
N ILE A 157 3.18 30.74 10.06
CA ILE A 157 4.59 30.67 9.64
C ILE A 157 4.73 29.97 8.28
N LEU A 158 3.91 28.95 8.03
CA LEU A 158 3.95 28.13 6.82
C LEU A 158 2.96 28.58 5.73
N SER A 159 2.29 29.71 5.88
CA SER A 159 1.24 30.21 4.97
C SER A 159 1.63 30.28 3.48
N GLY A 160 2.92 30.42 3.16
CA GLY A 160 3.45 30.36 1.80
C GLY A 160 3.70 28.93 1.25
N ARG A 161 3.29 27.89 1.97
CA ARG A 161 3.55 26.47 1.68
C ARG A 161 2.25 25.71 1.55
N LYS A 162 2.35 24.53 0.93
CA LYS A 162 1.26 23.54 0.92
C LYS A 162 1.34 22.79 2.24
N VAL A 163 0.37 23.03 3.12
CA VAL A 163 0.32 22.40 4.44
C VAL A 163 -1.01 21.69 4.62
N GLU A 164 -0.94 20.44 5.07
CA GLU A 164 -2.09 19.68 5.54
C GLU A 164 -1.96 19.50 7.06
N ALA A 165 -2.76 20.26 7.81
CA ALA A 165 -2.81 20.13 9.27
C ALA A 165 -3.72 18.97 9.68
N THR A 166 -3.36 18.33 10.79
CA THR A 166 -4.09 17.19 11.34
C THR A 166 -3.94 17.16 12.86
N ALA A 167 -4.71 16.32 13.54
CA ALA A 167 -4.50 16.05 14.96
C ALA A 167 -3.06 15.56 15.23
N ASN A 168 -2.55 15.88 16.42
CA ASN A 168 -1.20 15.53 16.85
C ASN A 168 -1.00 14.01 16.87
N VAL A 169 0.17 13.55 16.43
CA VAL A 169 0.56 12.12 16.51
C VAL A 169 0.74 11.68 17.95
N LEU A 170 1.14 12.60 18.83
CA LEU A 170 1.41 12.35 20.24
C LEU A 170 0.56 13.31 21.08
N PRO A 171 -0.75 13.10 21.24
CA PRO A 171 -1.59 14.00 22.02
C PRO A 171 -1.15 14.06 23.49
N ASP A 172 -0.79 12.93 24.09
CA ASP A 172 -0.33 12.83 25.48
C ASP A 172 0.85 11.86 25.63
N VAL A 173 1.49 11.87 26.81
CA VAL A 173 2.64 11.04 27.15
C VAL A 173 2.26 9.57 27.08
N GLY A 174 2.89 8.85 26.15
CA GLY A 174 2.66 7.42 25.94
C GLY A 174 1.42 7.09 25.10
N GLU A 175 0.68 8.10 24.63
CA GLU A 175 -0.48 7.93 23.75
C GLU A 175 -0.11 8.28 22.30
N LEU A 176 -0.32 7.34 21.38
CA LEU A 176 -0.12 7.56 19.95
C LEU A 176 -1.46 7.65 19.22
N ASN A 177 -1.64 8.70 18.41
CA ASN A 177 -2.79 8.90 17.54
C ASN A 177 -2.35 8.96 16.07
N PRO A 178 -2.00 7.81 15.46
CA PRO A 178 -1.36 7.77 14.14
C PRO A 178 -2.31 8.03 12.97
N ASP A 179 -3.60 7.69 13.11
CA ASP A 179 -4.51 7.63 11.97
C ASP A 179 -4.81 8.97 11.31
N PRO A 180 -5.00 10.08 12.04
CA PRO A 180 -5.14 11.40 11.43
C PRO A 180 -3.94 11.77 10.55
N ALA A 181 -2.72 11.55 11.06
CA ALA A 181 -1.49 11.81 10.31
C ALA A 181 -1.32 10.88 9.10
N ARG A 182 -1.68 9.59 9.21
CA ARG A 182 -1.70 8.67 8.06
C ARG A 182 -2.61 9.18 6.95
N ARG A 183 -3.83 9.60 7.29
CA ARG A 183 -4.79 10.15 6.31
C ARG A 183 -4.27 11.44 5.66
N ALA A 184 -3.69 12.34 6.45
CA ALA A 184 -3.09 13.57 5.94
C ALA A 184 -1.89 13.29 5.01
N ILE A 185 -1.05 12.31 5.34
CA ILE A 185 0.05 11.86 4.45
C ILE A 185 -0.50 11.34 3.12
N ARG A 186 -1.54 10.50 3.15
CA ARG A 186 -2.19 9.95 1.95
C ARG A 186 -2.79 11.05 1.08
N SER A 187 -3.52 11.98 1.70
CA SER A 187 -4.14 13.12 1.03
C SER A 187 -3.10 14.04 0.40
N ALA A 188 -2.06 14.45 1.14
CA ALA A 188 -0.97 15.24 0.60
C ALA A 188 -0.23 14.53 -0.55
N PHE A 189 -0.05 13.20 -0.45
CA PHE A 189 0.52 12.41 -1.53
C PHE A 189 -0.34 12.46 -2.80
N LEU A 190 -1.66 12.25 -2.68
CA LEU A 190 -2.60 12.34 -3.81
C LEU A 190 -2.65 13.75 -4.43
N GLN A 191 -2.73 14.78 -3.60
CA GLN A 191 -2.93 16.16 -4.07
C GLN A 191 -1.66 16.80 -4.63
N HIS A 192 -0.48 16.40 -4.15
CA HIS A 192 0.75 17.14 -4.39
C HIS A 192 1.88 16.32 -4.99
N VAL A 193 1.83 14.99 -4.91
CA VAL A 193 2.93 14.12 -5.35
C VAL A 193 2.52 13.23 -6.52
N ILE A 194 1.34 12.61 -6.46
CA ILE A 194 0.81 11.80 -7.57
C ILE A 194 0.61 12.69 -8.81
N GLY A 195 1.14 12.23 -9.94
CA GLY A 195 1.19 12.99 -11.19
C GLY A 195 2.32 14.01 -11.30
N GLY A 196 3.05 14.31 -10.22
CA GLY A 196 4.13 15.32 -10.21
C GLY A 196 5.51 14.81 -10.66
N LYS A 197 5.70 13.48 -10.77
CA LYS A 197 6.99 12.85 -11.11
C LYS A 197 7.18 12.67 -12.63
N GLY A 198 6.69 13.61 -13.45
CA GLY A 198 6.78 13.53 -14.90
C GLY A 198 5.92 12.42 -15.53
N LEU A 199 4.86 11.99 -14.83
CA LEU A 199 3.92 10.98 -15.33
C LEU A 199 2.95 11.57 -16.37
N SER A 200 2.54 12.82 -16.20
CA SER A 200 1.68 13.53 -17.14
C SER A 200 2.08 15.00 -17.19
N ARG A 201 1.84 15.66 -18.33
CA ARG A 201 2.21 17.07 -18.54
C ARG A 201 1.24 18.05 -17.89
N GLY A 202 0.06 17.59 -17.46
CA GLY A 202 -1.02 18.45 -16.95
C GLY A 202 -1.74 17.89 -15.72
N PRO A 203 -2.72 18.64 -15.17
CA PRO A 203 -3.43 18.25 -13.95
C PRO A 203 -4.47 17.14 -14.18
N ARG A 204 -4.81 16.80 -15.44
CA ARG A 204 -5.87 15.83 -15.78
C ARG A 204 -5.65 14.49 -15.09
N PHE A 205 -4.44 13.94 -15.15
CA PHE A 205 -4.13 12.66 -14.51
C PHE A 205 -4.32 12.73 -12.98
N ARG A 206 -3.78 13.77 -12.34
CA ARG A 206 -3.93 13.96 -10.90
C ARG A 206 -5.40 14.09 -10.49
N ASN A 207 -6.21 14.79 -11.27
CA ASN A 207 -7.64 14.96 -11.00
C ASN A 207 -8.44 13.67 -11.26
N LEU A 208 -7.90 12.75 -12.08
CA LEU A 208 -8.51 11.45 -12.37
C LEU A 208 -8.30 10.45 -11.21
N VAL A 209 -7.10 10.47 -10.61
CA VAL A 209 -6.72 9.54 -9.54
C VAL A 209 -7.43 9.93 -8.24
N ARG A 210 -8.26 9.01 -7.74
CA ARG A 210 -9.04 9.17 -6.49
C ARG A 210 -8.39 8.48 -5.30
N ALA A 211 -7.56 7.47 -5.53
CA ALA A 211 -6.93 6.68 -4.47
C ALA A 211 -5.50 6.27 -4.83
N VAL A 212 -4.71 5.91 -3.82
CA VAL A 212 -3.45 5.21 -4.03
C VAL A 212 -3.79 3.72 -4.19
N THR A 213 -3.13 3.02 -5.13
CA THR A 213 -3.46 1.61 -5.43
C THR A 213 -3.52 0.71 -4.19
N PRO A 214 -2.55 0.75 -3.24
CA PRO A 214 -2.60 -0.14 -2.10
C PRO A 214 -3.78 0.13 -1.16
N ASP A 215 -4.22 1.38 -1.06
CA ASP A 215 -5.38 1.71 -0.23
C ASP A 215 -6.69 1.24 -0.89
N ALA A 216 -6.78 1.36 -2.23
CA ALA A 216 -7.87 0.77 -2.98
C ALA A 216 -7.89 -0.76 -2.85
N VAL A 217 -6.74 -1.43 -2.91
CA VAL A 217 -6.67 -2.87 -2.66
C VAL A 217 -7.09 -3.19 -1.23
N LEU A 218 -6.58 -2.48 -0.22
CA LEU A 218 -6.96 -2.69 1.18
C LEU A 218 -8.47 -2.53 1.38
N ALA A 219 -9.08 -1.48 0.83
CA ALA A 219 -10.53 -1.28 0.89
C ALA A 219 -11.32 -2.43 0.24
N GLY A 220 -10.81 -2.99 -0.87
CA GLY A 220 -11.36 -4.18 -1.49
C GLY A 220 -11.23 -5.43 -0.61
N VAL A 221 -10.07 -5.63 0.02
CA VAL A 221 -9.83 -6.74 0.95
C VAL A 221 -10.74 -6.64 2.18
N SER A 222 -10.88 -5.45 2.77
CA SER A 222 -11.80 -5.19 3.87
C SER A 222 -13.25 -5.49 3.48
N ARG A 223 -13.65 -5.12 2.25
CA ARG A 223 -14.99 -5.43 1.76
C ARG A 223 -15.20 -6.93 1.56
N LEU A 224 -14.20 -7.63 1.03
CA LEU A 224 -14.22 -9.09 0.89
C LEU A 224 -14.33 -9.79 2.25
N ALA A 225 -13.56 -9.34 3.24
CA ALA A 225 -13.63 -9.86 4.60
C ALA A 225 -14.97 -9.60 5.30
N ALA A 226 -15.68 -8.54 4.92
CA ALA A 226 -17.03 -8.29 5.42
C ALA A 226 -18.08 -9.27 4.85
N GLN A 227 -17.77 -9.98 3.76
CA GLN A 227 -18.63 -11.02 3.18
C GLN A 227 -18.28 -12.42 3.69
N ASP A 228 -16.99 -12.67 3.93
CA ASP A 228 -16.48 -13.93 4.46
C ASP A 228 -16.69 -14.01 5.99
N ARG A 229 -17.16 -15.16 6.47
CA ARG A 229 -17.43 -15.42 7.89
C ARG A 229 -16.53 -16.50 8.48
N GLU A 230 -15.68 -17.13 7.68
CA GLU A 230 -14.89 -18.29 8.09
C GLU A 230 -13.52 -17.93 8.68
N GLY A 231 -13.12 -16.66 8.65
CA GLY A 231 -11.88 -16.19 9.27
C GLY A 231 -11.37 -14.88 8.67
N ALA A 232 -10.09 -14.59 8.89
CA ALA A 232 -9.45 -13.45 8.24
C ALA A 232 -9.28 -13.68 6.74
N VAL A 233 -9.43 -12.64 5.94
CA VAL A 233 -8.95 -12.61 4.56
C VAL A 233 -7.51 -12.11 4.58
N VAL A 234 -6.59 -12.90 4.02
CA VAL A 234 -5.19 -12.52 3.81
C VAL A 234 -4.94 -12.43 2.31
N VAL A 235 -4.32 -11.36 1.86
CA VAL A 235 -3.92 -11.19 0.46
C VAL A 235 -2.42 -10.98 0.39
N VAL A 236 -1.75 -11.70 -0.50
CA VAL A 236 -0.32 -11.54 -0.76
C VAL A 236 -0.14 -11.13 -2.21
N ASP A 237 0.28 -9.89 -2.44
CA ASP A 237 0.53 -9.34 -3.77
C ASP A 237 2.03 -9.33 -4.06
N VAL A 238 2.51 -10.33 -4.81
CA VAL A 238 3.93 -10.44 -5.19
C VAL A 238 4.17 -9.68 -6.50
N GLY A 239 4.94 -8.59 -6.38
CA GLY A 239 5.37 -7.77 -7.49
C GLY A 239 6.85 -7.97 -7.87
N GLY A 240 7.27 -7.26 -8.92
CA GLY A 240 8.67 -7.28 -9.36
C GLY A 240 9.62 -6.60 -8.38
N ALA A 241 9.16 -5.62 -7.61
CA ALA A 241 9.98 -4.85 -6.67
C ALA A 241 9.62 -5.09 -5.21
N THR A 242 8.34 -5.28 -4.90
CA THR A 242 7.83 -5.41 -3.54
C THR A 242 6.89 -6.61 -3.42
N THR A 243 6.71 -7.09 -2.21
CA THR A 243 5.57 -7.93 -1.84
C THR A 243 4.73 -7.20 -0.81
N ASP A 244 3.46 -7.01 -1.11
CA ASP A 244 2.49 -6.40 -0.20
C ASP A 244 1.65 -7.51 0.46
N VAL A 245 1.43 -7.41 1.76
CA VAL A 245 0.53 -8.32 2.49
C VAL A 245 -0.58 -7.52 3.14
N TYR A 246 -1.82 -7.89 2.84
CA TYR A 246 -3.03 -7.32 3.39
C TYR A 246 -3.71 -8.36 4.28
N SER A 247 -4.29 -7.93 5.39
CA SER A 247 -5.16 -8.77 6.21
C SER A 247 -6.37 -7.99 6.68
N ALA A 248 -7.53 -8.60 6.65
CA ALA A 248 -8.76 -8.04 7.20
C ALA A 248 -9.55 -9.13 7.92
N VAL A 249 -10.21 -8.78 9.02
CA VAL A 249 -11.08 -9.69 9.79
C VAL A 249 -12.52 -9.25 9.64
N SER A 250 -13.43 -10.21 9.51
CA SER A 250 -14.87 -9.96 9.48
C SER A 250 -15.32 -9.23 10.75
N THR A 251 -15.97 -8.07 10.58
CA THR A 251 -16.53 -7.28 11.70
C THR A 251 -17.95 -7.69 12.07
N VAL A 252 -18.53 -8.67 11.36
CA VAL A 252 -19.97 -8.98 11.39
C VAL A 252 -20.44 -9.58 12.72
N ASP A 253 -19.53 -10.20 13.50
CA ASP A 253 -19.82 -10.72 14.85
C ASP A 253 -19.50 -9.73 15.99
N SER A 254 -19.17 -8.46 15.68
CA SER A 254 -18.71 -7.48 16.68
C SER A 254 -19.82 -6.60 17.29
N GLU A 255 -21.11 -6.92 17.08
CA GLU A 255 -22.24 -6.15 17.65
C GLU A 255 -22.30 -6.17 19.19
N GLY A 256 -21.40 -6.87 19.89
CA GLY A 256 -21.35 -6.98 21.34
C GLY A 256 -20.10 -6.45 22.05
N LEU A 257 -19.10 -5.91 21.34
CA LEU A 257 -17.88 -5.39 21.97
C LEU A 257 -17.52 -4.00 21.43
N GLU A 258 -18.07 -2.96 22.06
CA GLU A 258 -17.48 -1.63 22.06
C GLU A 258 -16.08 -1.71 22.71
N ARG A 259 -15.05 -2.03 21.92
CA ARG A 259 -13.66 -1.87 22.36
C ARG A 259 -13.25 -0.42 22.15
N THR A 260 -12.88 0.21 23.27
CA THR A 260 -12.62 1.64 23.46
C THR A 260 -11.38 2.19 22.75
N VAL A 261 -10.71 1.40 21.89
CA VAL A 261 -9.79 1.89 20.83
C VAL A 261 -9.85 0.85 19.72
N ALA A 262 -10.75 1.04 18.75
CA ALA A 262 -10.80 0.20 17.55
C ALA A 262 -9.62 0.58 16.63
N LEU A 263 -8.47 -0.08 16.83
CA LEU A 263 -7.48 -0.17 15.77
C LEU A 263 -8.15 -0.80 14.54
N PRO A 264 -7.90 -0.31 13.30
CA PRO A 264 -8.53 -0.92 12.14
C PRO A 264 -8.18 -2.42 12.09
N PRO A 265 -9.17 -3.33 11.92
CA PRO A 265 -8.92 -4.76 11.73
C PRO A 265 -8.14 -5.03 10.43
N ASP A 266 -8.07 -4.02 9.56
CA ASP A 266 -7.40 -4.03 8.27
C ASP A 266 -5.95 -3.59 8.42
N ARG A 267 -5.02 -4.44 8.01
CA ARG A 267 -3.59 -4.15 8.05
C ARG A 267 -2.94 -4.41 6.71
N ARG A 268 -1.96 -3.58 6.38
CA ARG A 268 -1.08 -3.74 5.23
C ARG A 268 0.38 -3.66 5.68
N THR A 269 1.21 -4.56 5.18
CA THR A 269 2.68 -4.44 5.24
C THR A 269 3.25 -4.48 3.83
N VAL A 270 4.43 -3.88 3.67
CA VAL A 270 5.11 -3.77 2.38
C VAL A 270 6.55 -4.17 2.56
N GLU A 271 6.96 -5.22 1.86
CA GLU A 271 8.30 -5.76 1.91
C GLU A 271 9.07 -5.29 0.69
N GLY A 272 9.82 -4.20 0.85
CA GLY A 272 10.57 -3.55 -0.24
C GLY A 272 11.77 -4.36 -0.75
N ASP A 273 12.23 -5.31 0.04
CA ASP A 273 13.33 -6.24 -0.22
C ASP A 273 12.84 -7.59 -0.81
N LEU A 274 11.54 -7.82 -0.89
CA LEU A 274 10.95 -9.09 -1.33
C LEU A 274 10.21 -8.94 -2.67
N GLY A 275 10.93 -8.69 -3.75
CA GLY A 275 10.39 -8.58 -5.11
C GLY A 275 11.03 -9.60 -6.06
N MET A 276 10.28 -10.12 -7.02
CA MET A 276 10.78 -11.20 -7.91
C MET A 276 11.63 -10.73 -9.12
N ARG A 277 11.92 -9.43 -9.21
CA ARG A 277 12.79 -8.83 -10.23
C ARG A 277 13.86 -7.98 -9.57
N TRP A 278 13.56 -6.70 -9.32
CA TRP A 278 14.49 -5.71 -8.75
C TRP A 278 15.15 -6.20 -7.46
N SER A 279 14.38 -6.81 -6.58
CA SER A 279 14.82 -7.27 -5.27
C SER A 279 15.00 -8.80 -5.21
N ALA A 280 15.08 -9.48 -6.36
CA ALA A 280 15.13 -10.95 -6.40
C ALA A 280 16.33 -11.52 -5.64
N PRO A 281 17.54 -10.94 -5.71
CA PRO A 281 18.66 -11.39 -4.88
C PRO A 281 18.38 -11.28 -3.37
N GLY A 282 17.61 -10.25 -2.95
CA GLY A 282 17.18 -10.07 -1.57
C GLY A 282 16.27 -11.20 -1.09
N VAL A 283 15.32 -11.63 -1.92
CA VAL A 283 14.46 -12.80 -1.63
C VAL A 283 15.29 -14.05 -1.36
N VAL A 284 16.31 -14.31 -2.19
CA VAL A 284 17.17 -15.49 -2.04
C VAL A 284 18.02 -15.40 -0.78
N ALA A 285 18.63 -14.24 -0.52
CA ALA A 285 19.44 -14.02 0.67
C ALA A 285 18.63 -14.21 1.97
N GLU A 286 17.42 -13.64 2.03
CA GLU A 286 16.52 -13.77 3.17
C GLU A 286 15.98 -15.20 3.31
N ALA A 287 15.66 -15.87 2.21
CA ALA A 287 15.23 -17.26 2.24
C ALA A 287 16.33 -18.20 2.80
N LEU A 288 17.60 -17.93 2.47
CA LEU A 288 18.74 -18.66 3.04
C LEU A 288 18.91 -18.35 4.53
N ALA A 289 18.83 -17.07 4.92
CA ALA A 289 18.95 -16.63 6.32
C ALA A 289 17.86 -17.24 7.22
N GLU A 290 16.62 -17.30 6.73
CA GLU A 290 15.46 -17.90 7.40
C GLU A 290 15.37 -19.42 7.20
N ARG A 291 16.38 -20.04 6.54
CA ARG A 291 16.50 -21.49 6.30
C ARG A 291 15.33 -22.11 5.54
N LEU A 292 14.68 -21.33 4.67
CA LEU A 292 13.66 -21.82 3.73
C LEU A 292 14.27 -22.61 2.57
N ILE A 293 15.56 -22.37 2.29
CA ILE A 293 16.38 -23.11 1.35
C ILE A 293 17.72 -23.46 2.02
N THR A 294 18.34 -24.56 1.58
CA THR A 294 19.64 -25.02 2.11
C THR A 294 20.79 -24.77 1.15
N ASP A 295 20.50 -24.63 -0.14
CA ASP A 295 21.45 -24.26 -1.18
C ASP A 295 20.80 -23.18 -2.06
N ALA A 296 21.54 -22.10 -2.28
CA ALA A 296 21.11 -20.94 -3.04
C ALA A 296 21.87 -20.78 -4.37
N THR A 297 22.89 -21.62 -4.64
CA THR A 297 23.88 -21.39 -5.71
C THR A 297 23.24 -21.15 -7.08
N GLU A 298 22.30 -22.02 -7.48
CA GLU A 298 21.58 -21.88 -8.75
C GLU A 298 20.58 -20.71 -8.72
N LEU A 299 19.85 -20.56 -7.61
CA LEU A 299 18.80 -19.55 -7.46
C LEU A 299 19.36 -18.11 -7.38
N GLU A 300 20.55 -17.93 -6.80
CA GLU A 300 21.26 -16.65 -6.77
C GLU A 300 21.63 -16.17 -8.17
N GLY A 301 22.12 -17.09 -9.03
CA GLY A 301 22.44 -16.78 -10.42
C GLY A 301 21.20 -16.34 -11.18
N GLU A 302 20.10 -17.07 -11.02
CA GLU A 302 18.81 -16.75 -11.65
C GLU A 302 18.17 -15.45 -11.13
N ALA A 303 18.28 -15.18 -9.83
CA ALA A 303 17.81 -13.95 -9.22
C ALA A 303 18.62 -12.74 -9.70
N ARG A 304 19.95 -12.88 -9.86
CA ARG A 304 20.81 -11.83 -10.38
C ARG A 304 20.45 -11.45 -11.82
N LYS A 305 20.24 -12.43 -12.70
CA LYS A 305 19.81 -12.18 -14.09
C LYS A 305 18.54 -11.33 -14.15
N ARG A 306 17.55 -11.61 -13.30
CA ARG A 306 16.27 -10.87 -13.22
C ARG A 306 16.42 -9.45 -12.66
N ALA A 307 17.39 -9.23 -11.79
CA ALA A 307 17.68 -7.90 -11.25
C ALA A 307 18.48 -7.04 -12.25
N GLU A 308 19.33 -7.66 -13.06
CA GLU A 308 20.11 -7.00 -14.12
C GLU A 308 19.26 -6.67 -15.34
N ASP A 309 18.34 -7.56 -15.73
CA ASP A 309 17.35 -7.33 -16.79
C ASP A 309 15.92 -7.56 -16.29
N VAL A 310 15.31 -6.49 -15.79
CA VAL A 310 13.96 -6.52 -15.20
C VAL A 310 12.83 -6.71 -16.23
N ALA A 311 13.12 -6.45 -17.51
CA ALA A 311 12.16 -6.59 -18.61
C ALA A 311 12.16 -8.00 -19.19
N TRP A 312 13.22 -8.78 -18.94
CA TRP A 312 13.31 -10.17 -19.35
C TRP A 312 12.25 -11.03 -18.65
N ILE A 313 11.61 -11.88 -19.44
CA ILE A 313 10.63 -12.87 -18.99
C ILE A 313 11.14 -14.24 -19.44
N PRO A 314 11.30 -15.20 -18.53
CA PRO A 314 11.73 -16.55 -18.89
C PRO A 314 10.63 -17.31 -19.64
N ASP A 315 11.01 -18.22 -20.54
CA ASP A 315 10.06 -19.12 -21.21
C ASP A 315 9.41 -20.10 -20.21
N GLU A 316 10.15 -20.50 -19.17
CA GLU A 316 9.67 -21.39 -18.11
C GLU A 316 9.52 -20.62 -16.78
N PRO A 317 8.31 -20.55 -16.18
CA PRO A 317 8.06 -19.75 -14.99
C PRO A 317 8.43 -20.46 -13.67
N SER A 318 9.07 -21.64 -13.71
CA SER A 318 9.33 -22.46 -12.51
C SER A 318 10.18 -21.73 -11.46
N VAL A 319 11.24 -21.05 -11.91
CA VAL A 319 12.09 -20.21 -11.04
C VAL A 319 11.32 -18.98 -10.53
N ASP A 320 10.48 -18.37 -11.36
CA ASP A 320 9.65 -17.23 -10.97
C ASP A 320 8.66 -17.61 -9.88
N LEU A 321 8.00 -18.76 -10.02
CA LEU A 321 7.10 -19.30 -9.00
C LEU A 321 7.87 -19.66 -7.73
N LYS A 322 9.08 -20.22 -7.83
CA LYS A 322 9.90 -20.51 -6.65
C LYS A 322 10.27 -19.23 -5.90
N LEU A 323 10.71 -18.17 -6.59
CA LEU A 323 11.00 -16.87 -5.99
C LEU A 323 9.73 -16.25 -5.38
N ALA A 324 8.60 -16.34 -6.07
CA ALA A 324 7.32 -15.82 -5.57
C ALA A 324 6.84 -16.56 -4.31
N SER A 325 6.99 -17.89 -4.25
CA SER A 325 6.68 -18.66 -3.04
C SER A 325 7.54 -18.24 -1.85
N LEU A 326 8.85 -18.04 -2.07
CA LEU A 326 9.76 -17.59 -1.00
C LEU A 326 9.42 -16.18 -0.53
N ALA A 327 9.17 -15.26 -1.47
CA ALA A 327 8.75 -13.90 -1.16
C ALA A 327 7.43 -13.89 -0.37
N ALA A 328 6.44 -14.68 -0.80
CA ALA A 328 5.16 -14.81 -0.11
C ALA A 328 5.32 -15.37 1.32
N ILE A 329 6.10 -16.43 1.52
CA ILE A 329 6.34 -17.00 2.86
C ILE A 329 7.00 -15.97 3.78
N LEU A 330 8.08 -15.34 3.31
CA LEU A 330 8.82 -14.35 4.09
C LEU A 330 7.95 -13.14 4.44
N ALA A 331 7.19 -12.63 3.47
CA ALA A 331 6.33 -11.48 3.66
C ALA A 331 5.19 -11.77 4.64
N VAL A 332 4.51 -12.92 4.51
CA VAL A 332 3.44 -13.30 5.45
C VAL A 332 4.02 -13.52 6.84
N ARG A 333 5.19 -14.16 6.98
CA ARG A 333 5.84 -14.31 8.31
C ARG A 333 6.11 -12.96 8.96
N ARG A 334 6.66 -11.99 8.22
CA ARG A 334 6.93 -10.63 8.73
C ARG A 334 5.64 -9.89 9.07
N HIS A 335 4.61 -10.02 8.24
CA HIS A 335 3.28 -9.49 8.49
C HIS A 335 2.69 -10.04 9.79
N LEU A 336 2.73 -11.36 9.99
CA LEU A 336 2.19 -12.03 11.17
C LEU A 336 2.83 -11.55 12.48
N ARG A 337 4.15 -11.27 12.46
CA ARG A 337 4.86 -10.71 13.62
C ARG A 337 4.35 -9.31 14.03
N LEU A 338 3.75 -8.57 13.11
CA LEU A 338 3.20 -7.24 13.38
C LEU A 338 1.74 -7.30 13.83
N VAL A 339 0.97 -8.29 13.36
CA VAL A 339 -0.45 -8.41 13.68
C VAL A 339 -0.75 -9.14 14.99
N ASP A 340 0.21 -9.87 15.59
CA ASP A 340 0.15 -10.40 16.97
C ASP A 340 -1.24 -10.94 17.40
N ASP A 341 -1.67 -12.05 16.80
CA ASP A 341 -2.99 -12.72 16.98
C ASP A 341 -4.24 -11.95 16.52
N GLN A 342 -4.08 -10.82 15.83
CA GLN A 342 -5.23 -10.05 15.29
C GLN A 342 -5.91 -10.66 14.07
N LEU A 343 -5.48 -11.83 13.58
CA LEU A 343 -6.22 -12.58 12.56
C LEU A 343 -7.42 -13.37 13.13
N GLY A 344 -7.61 -13.33 14.45
CA GLY A 344 -8.68 -14.04 15.14
C GLY A 344 -8.36 -15.52 15.39
N PRO A 345 -9.19 -16.20 16.19
CA PRO A 345 -8.89 -17.55 16.69
C PRO A 345 -8.87 -18.64 15.60
N GLN A 346 -9.46 -18.36 14.43
CA GLN A 346 -9.53 -19.29 13.30
C GLN A 346 -8.36 -19.15 12.33
N GLY A 347 -7.55 -18.09 12.46
CA GLY A 347 -6.55 -17.74 11.46
C GLY A 347 -7.19 -17.23 10.17
N ALA A 348 -6.59 -17.55 9.03
CA ALA A 348 -7.12 -17.14 7.73
C ALA A 348 -8.23 -18.10 7.27
N GLY A 349 -9.38 -17.55 6.87
CA GLY A 349 -10.44 -18.27 6.14
C GLY A 349 -10.18 -18.28 4.63
N LEU A 350 -9.58 -17.20 4.12
CA LEU A 350 -9.24 -17.02 2.72
C LEU A 350 -7.82 -16.47 2.58
N LEU A 351 -7.04 -17.10 1.71
CA LEU A 351 -5.76 -16.59 1.22
C LEU A 351 -5.87 -16.29 -0.27
N VAL A 352 -5.76 -15.02 -0.64
CA VAL A 352 -5.74 -14.59 -2.04
C VAL A 352 -4.31 -14.30 -2.48
N LEU A 353 -3.86 -15.02 -3.50
CA LEU A 353 -2.60 -14.76 -4.18
C LEU A 353 -2.83 -13.72 -5.28
N SER A 354 -2.21 -12.55 -5.17
CA SER A 354 -2.23 -11.50 -6.19
C SER A 354 -0.83 -11.28 -6.76
N GLY A 355 -0.78 -10.81 -8.00
CA GLY A 355 0.46 -10.49 -8.69
C GLY A 355 0.48 -11.13 -10.06
N GLY A 356 1.27 -10.55 -10.97
CA GLY A 356 1.36 -11.05 -12.35
C GLY A 356 1.84 -12.50 -12.41
N VAL A 357 2.74 -12.89 -11.51
CA VAL A 357 3.28 -14.25 -11.44
C VAL A 357 2.21 -15.30 -11.17
N PHE A 358 1.24 -15.01 -10.30
CA PHE A 358 0.19 -15.97 -9.97
C PHE A 358 -0.93 -15.96 -11.03
N ARG A 359 -1.31 -14.78 -11.54
CA ARG A 359 -2.36 -14.66 -12.58
C ARG A 359 -2.00 -15.34 -13.91
N HIS A 360 -0.72 -15.33 -14.27
CA HIS A 360 -0.25 -15.89 -15.54
C HIS A 360 0.39 -17.27 -15.37
N ALA A 361 0.40 -17.83 -14.16
CA ALA A 361 0.89 -19.17 -13.92
C ALA A 361 -0.12 -20.21 -14.45
N PRO A 362 0.35 -21.30 -15.09
CA PRO A 362 -0.51 -22.44 -15.40
C PRO A 362 -1.12 -23.08 -14.15
N SER A 363 -0.43 -22.97 -13.00
CA SER A 363 -0.91 -23.46 -11.70
C SER A 363 -0.14 -22.78 -10.57
N VAL A 364 -0.82 -22.53 -9.44
CA VAL A 364 -0.23 -22.04 -8.18
C VAL A 364 -0.07 -23.14 -7.13
N ALA A 365 -0.28 -24.41 -7.48
CA ALA A 365 -0.26 -25.53 -6.52
C ALA A 365 1.08 -25.63 -5.75
N VAL A 366 2.21 -25.37 -6.43
CA VAL A 366 3.55 -25.36 -5.79
C VAL A 366 3.69 -24.23 -4.77
N VAL A 367 3.03 -23.10 -5.02
CA VAL A 367 3.02 -21.95 -4.10
C VAL A 367 2.18 -22.29 -2.87
N GLU A 368 0.98 -22.83 -3.08
CA GLU A 368 0.10 -23.27 -2.01
C GLU A 368 0.75 -24.36 -1.14
N GLU A 369 1.36 -25.37 -1.75
CA GLU A 369 2.06 -26.44 -1.03
C GLU A 369 3.20 -25.87 -0.17
N ALA A 370 4.00 -24.97 -0.71
CA ALA A 370 5.09 -24.33 0.02
C ALA A 370 4.58 -23.50 1.21
N LEU A 371 3.52 -22.71 1.03
CA LEU A 371 2.90 -21.91 2.09
C LEU A 371 2.31 -22.81 3.19
N ARG A 372 1.64 -23.91 2.82
CA ARG A 372 1.06 -24.86 3.80
C ARG A 372 2.10 -25.73 4.50
N ALA A 373 3.25 -25.97 3.86
CA ALA A 373 4.35 -26.70 4.46
C ALA A 373 5.15 -25.86 5.47
N ASP A 374 5.09 -24.52 5.35
CA ASP A 374 5.82 -23.62 6.23
C ASP A 374 5.36 -23.75 7.70
N PRO A 375 6.25 -24.07 8.67
CA PRO A 375 5.86 -24.29 10.06
C PRO A 375 5.19 -23.09 10.75
N VAL A 376 5.50 -21.86 10.32
CA VAL A 376 4.92 -20.64 10.89
C VAL A 376 3.54 -20.37 10.29
N LEU A 377 3.38 -20.59 8.99
CA LEU A 377 2.12 -20.30 8.29
C LEU A 377 1.11 -21.44 8.40
N ARG A 378 1.56 -22.69 8.53
CA ARG A 378 0.71 -23.89 8.57
C ARG A 378 -0.44 -23.80 9.59
N PRO A 379 -0.25 -23.32 10.84
CA PRO A 379 -1.36 -23.16 11.78
C PRO A 379 -2.40 -22.13 11.31
N ILE A 380 -1.93 -21.02 10.71
CA ILE A 380 -2.76 -19.90 10.25
C ILE A 380 -3.55 -20.26 8.99
N LEU A 381 -2.94 -21.02 8.08
CA LEU A 381 -3.53 -21.39 6.79
C LEU A 381 -4.24 -22.73 6.82
N ARG A 382 -4.33 -23.40 7.98
CA ARG A 382 -4.80 -24.79 8.10
C ARG A 382 -6.16 -25.04 7.42
N THR A 383 -7.08 -24.10 7.58
CA THR A 383 -8.44 -24.16 7.03
C THR A 383 -8.66 -23.17 5.89
N ALA A 384 -7.66 -22.34 5.58
CA ALA A 384 -7.78 -21.29 4.58
C ALA A 384 -8.04 -21.90 3.20
N ARG A 385 -9.06 -21.42 2.49
CA ARG A 385 -9.15 -21.61 1.05
C ARG A 385 -8.09 -20.74 0.37
N VAL A 386 -7.36 -21.29 -0.60
CA VAL A 386 -6.39 -20.53 -1.39
C VAL A 386 -6.99 -20.27 -2.76
N THR A 387 -6.91 -19.02 -3.22
CA THR A 387 -7.37 -18.60 -4.54
C THR A 387 -6.42 -17.58 -5.14
N VAL A 388 -6.60 -17.25 -6.41
CA VAL A 388 -5.84 -16.22 -7.13
C VAL A 388 -6.77 -15.06 -7.47
N ASP A 389 -6.30 -13.83 -7.34
CA ASP A 389 -7.00 -12.67 -7.91
C ASP A 389 -6.77 -12.62 -9.42
N GLU A 390 -7.40 -13.55 -10.14
CA GLU A 390 -7.18 -13.81 -11.58
C GLU A 390 -7.46 -12.58 -12.45
N ASN A 391 -8.51 -11.82 -12.09
CA ASN A 391 -8.98 -10.69 -12.87
C ASN A 391 -8.62 -9.32 -12.26
N TYR A 392 -7.79 -9.32 -11.20
CA TYR A 392 -7.35 -8.10 -10.51
C TYR A 392 -8.53 -7.24 -10.01
N VAL A 393 -9.48 -7.87 -9.31
CA VAL A 393 -10.75 -7.22 -8.94
C VAL A 393 -10.72 -6.55 -7.57
N LEU A 394 -9.69 -6.79 -6.76
CA LEU A 394 -9.58 -6.20 -5.42
C LEU A 394 -9.47 -4.66 -5.46
N ALA A 395 -8.60 -4.11 -6.31
CA ALA A 395 -8.48 -2.66 -6.48
C ALA A 395 -9.76 -2.00 -7.04
N PRO A 396 -10.37 -2.53 -8.12
CA PRO A 396 -11.69 -2.08 -8.58
C PRO A 396 -12.78 -2.13 -7.50
N ALA A 397 -12.86 -3.21 -6.72
CA ALA A 397 -13.83 -3.34 -5.63
C ALA A 397 -13.63 -2.25 -4.56
N GLY A 398 -12.40 -1.96 -4.17
CA GLY A 398 -12.12 -0.89 -3.22
C GLY A 398 -12.43 0.51 -3.76
N LEU A 399 -12.14 0.79 -5.05
CA LEU A 399 -12.52 2.05 -5.69
C LEU A 399 -14.05 2.28 -5.67
N LEU A 400 -14.83 1.21 -5.90
CA LEU A 400 -16.28 1.27 -5.79
C LEU A 400 -16.72 1.51 -4.33
N ALA A 401 -16.15 0.77 -3.37
CA ALA A 401 -16.47 0.92 -1.96
C ALA A 401 -16.19 2.33 -1.44
N GLU A 402 -15.02 2.91 -1.77
CA GLU A 402 -14.64 4.28 -1.37
C GLU A 402 -15.56 5.36 -1.99
N THR A 403 -16.27 5.05 -3.08
CA THR A 403 -17.26 5.94 -3.70
C THR A 403 -18.70 5.68 -3.25
N GLY A 404 -18.90 4.84 -2.23
CA GLY A 404 -20.20 4.50 -1.67
C GLY A 404 -21.00 3.48 -2.50
N ARG A 405 -20.38 2.84 -3.49
CA ARG A 405 -21.01 1.83 -4.37
C ARG A 405 -20.79 0.43 -3.84
N THR A 406 -21.08 0.22 -2.56
CA THR A 406 -20.77 -1.02 -1.84
C THR A 406 -21.48 -2.24 -2.42
N GLU A 407 -22.74 -2.13 -2.85
CA GLU A 407 -23.48 -3.23 -3.49
C GLU A 407 -22.85 -3.68 -4.82
N VAL A 408 -22.32 -2.74 -5.60
CA VAL A 408 -21.61 -3.03 -6.86
C VAL A 408 -20.26 -3.69 -6.58
N ALA A 409 -19.54 -3.19 -5.57
CA ALA A 409 -18.31 -3.83 -5.09
C ALA A 409 -18.60 -5.27 -4.61
N ASP A 410 -19.73 -5.48 -3.95
CA ASP A 410 -20.10 -6.79 -3.45
C ASP A 410 -20.42 -7.78 -4.56
N GLY A 411 -21.18 -7.36 -5.56
CA GLY A 411 -21.47 -8.17 -6.73
C GLY A 411 -20.20 -8.61 -7.45
N LEU A 412 -19.24 -7.68 -7.60
CA LEU A 412 -17.94 -7.97 -8.20
C LEU A 412 -17.19 -9.02 -7.37
N LEU A 413 -17.01 -8.78 -6.06
CA LEU A 413 -16.27 -9.69 -5.18
C LEU A 413 -16.93 -11.06 -5.08
N GLY A 414 -18.24 -11.14 -4.91
CA GLY A 414 -18.97 -12.40 -4.76
C GLY A 414 -18.92 -13.29 -6.01
N SER A 415 -18.77 -12.69 -7.20
CA SER A 415 -18.63 -13.44 -8.45
C SER A 415 -17.24 -14.05 -8.66
N HIS A 416 -16.20 -13.50 -8.02
CA HIS A 416 -14.80 -13.90 -8.20
C HIS A 416 -14.18 -14.58 -6.98
N PHE A 417 -14.74 -14.36 -5.79
CA PHE A 417 -14.37 -14.99 -4.54
C PHE A 417 -15.62 -15.57 -3.87
N PRO A 418 -16.29 -16.55 -4.49
CA PRO A 418 -17.53 -17.10 -3.94
C PRO A 418 -17.23 -17.69 -2.56
N VAL A 419 -17.85 -17.16 -1.50
CA VAL A 419 -17.69 -17.65 -0.12
C VAL A 419 -18.13 -19.10 -0.04
#